data_AF-A0A543NUZ2-F1
#
_entry.id   AF-A0A543NUZ2-F1
#
_cell.length_a   1.000
_cell.length_b   1.000
_cell.length_c   1.000
_cell.angle_alpha   90.00
_cell.angle_beta   90.00
_cell.angle_gamma   90.00
#
_symmetry.space_group_name_H-M   'P 1'
#
loop_
_entity.id
_entity.type
_entity.pdbx_description
1 polymer ?
#
loop_
_entity_poly.entity_id
_entity_poly.type
_entity_poly.pdbx_seq_one_letter_code
_entity_poly.pdbx_strand_id
1 'polypeptide(L)'
;SGRYFHRDTTLWASWTITGPRHRVFFGGDTGYTPAFAGIGARFGPFDLTLLPIGAYNDAWHAIHMDPEEAMRAHGDLGGRVLVPIHWATFNLAFHRWAEPVQRLLAAAGRTGAQVVVPRPGERIDVLDLPALVDWWTAVGSAAPDSHADAGVGSSVLARTMTRLLSLLPG
;
A
#
# COMPACT_ATOMS: atom_id res chain seq x y z
N SER A 1 12.62 -13.79 0.41
CA SER A 1 13.93 -13.11 0.47
C SER A 1 14.85 -13.66 -0.61
N GLY A 2 16.01 -13.07 -0.88
CA GLY A 2 16.95 -13.68 -1.83
C GLY A 2 18.00 -12.71 -2.36
N ARG A 3 19.15 -13.25 -2.74
CA ARG A 3 20.23 -12.55 -3.42
C ARG A 3 20.82 -13.47 -4.47
N TYR A 4 21.11 -12.94 -5.66
CA TYR A 4 21.55 -13.72 -6.82
C TYR A 4 20.56 -14.83 -7.18
N PHE A 5 21.00 -16.09 -7.16
CA PHE A 5 20.20 -17.25 -7.58
C PHE A 5 19.54 -18.00 -6.40
N HIS A 6 19.77 -17.57 -5.16
CA HIS A 6 19.23 -18.23 -3.97
C HIS A 6 18.05 -17.43 -3.42
N ARG A 7 16.92 -18.11 -3.27
CA ARG A 7 15.68 -17.56 -2.72
C ARG A 7 15.43 -18.09 -1.31
N ASP A 8 14.74 -17.28 -0.52
CA ASP A 8 14.17 -17.60 0.79
C ASP A 8 15.15 -18.12 1.83
N THR A 9 16.38 -17.61 1.79
CA THR A 9 17.46 -17.95 2.74
C THR A 9 17.28 -17.29 4.11
N THR A 10 16.44 -16.26 4.21
CA THR A 10 16.07 -15.58 5.47
C THR A 10 14.56 -15.33 5.50
N LEU A 11 13.99 -15.22 6.71
CA LEU A 11 12.60 -14.80 6.85
C LEU A 11 12.38 -13.35 6.40
N TRP A 12 11.13 -13.05 6.06
CA TRP A 12 10.57 -11.71 5.95
C TRP A 12 9.59 -11.50 7.10
N ALA A 13 9.41 -10.25 7.51
CA ALA A 13 8.56 -9.93 8.65
C ALA A 13 7.96 -8.54 8.51
N SER A 14 6.76 -8.40 9.08
CA SER A 14 6.22 -7.13 9.55
C SER A 14 6.53 -6.97 11.04
N TRP A 15 6.38 -5.76 11.55
CA TRP A 15 6.63 -5.45 12.96
C TRP A 15 5.42 -4.79 13.61
N THR A 16 5.09 -5.26 14.81
CA THR A 16 4.20 -4.56 15.74
C THR A 16 5.06 -3.95 16.83
N ILE A 17 4.94 -2.64 17.02
CA ILE A 17 5.64 -1.88 18.06
C ILE A 17 4.57 -1.42 19.06
N THR A 18 4.55 -2.03 20.23
CA THR A 18 3.51 -1.80 21.25
C THR A 18 4.12 -1.11 22.47
N GLY A 19 3.76 0.15 22.66
CA GLY A 19 4.01 0.88 23.91
C GLY A 19 2.81 0.82 24.86
N PRO A 20 2.94 1.42 26.06
CA PRO A 20 1.85 1.46 27.05
C PRO A 20 0.60 2.22 26.57
N ARG A 21 0.79 3.20 25.68
CA ARG A 21 -0.29 4.09 25.18
C ARG A 21 -0.49 4.04 23.67
N HIS A 22 0.55 3.72 22.91
CA HIS A 22 0.52 3.81 21.46
C HIS A 22 1.03 2.54 20.81
N ARG A 23 0.46 2.20 19.66
CA ARG A 23 0.78 1.00 18.88
C ARG A 23 1.00 1.37 17.42
N VAL A 24 2.09 0.86 16.85
CA VAL A 24 2.46 1.08 15.45
C VAL A 24 2.62 -0.26 14.75
N PHE A 25 2.07 -0.37 13.54
CA PHE A 25 2.31 -1.50 12.65
C PHE A 25 3.18 -1.06 11.47
N PHE A 26 4.28 -1.76 11.23
CA PHE A 26 5.12 -1.60 10.04
C PHE A 26 4.98 -2.84 9.16
N GLY A 27 4.39 -2.67 7.98
CA GLY A 27 4.04 -3.79 7.09
C GLY A 27 5.23 -4.45 6.39
N GLY A 28 6.36 -3.77 6.29
CA GLY A 28 7.45 -4.20 5.42
C GLY A 28 7.01 -4.20 3.96
N ASP A 29 7.54 -5.16 3.20
CA ASP A 29 7.17 -5.39 1.81
C ASP A 29 6.38 -6.70 1.71
N THR A 30 5.15 -6.63 1.20
CA THR A 30 4.19 -7.73 1.30
C THR A 30 3.01 -7.56 0.34
N GLY A 31 2.41 -8.68 -0.06
CA GLY A 31 1.10 -8.72 -0.72
C GLY A 31 -0.03 -8.79 0.31
N TYR A 32 -1.27 -8.60 -0.14
CA TYR A 32 -2.41 -8.67 0.76
C TYR A 32 -2.65 -10.09 1.26
N THR A 33 -2.95 -10.23 2.55
CA THR A 33 -3.31 -11.50 3.18
C THR A 33 -4.39 -11.31 4.25
N PRO A 34 -5.34 -12.24 4.40
CA PRO A 34 -6.31 -12.22 5.51
C PRO A 34 -5.66 -12.21 6.91
N ALA A 35 -4.37 -12.54 7.02
CA ALA A 35 -3.64 -12.48 8.28
C ALA A 35 -3.64 -11.08 8.92
N PHE A 36 -3.81 -10.00 8.16
CA PHE A 36 -3.92 -8.65 8.70
C PHE A 36 -5.07 -8.50 9.69
N ALA A 37 -6.22 -9.11 9.43
CA ALA A 37 -7.36 -9.08 10.35
C ALA A 37 -7.04 -9.80 11.67
N GLY A 38 -6.32 -10.92 11.59
CA GLY A 38 -5.83 -11.63 12.78
C GLY A 38 -4.82 -10.83 13.59
N ILE A 39 -3.92 -10.10 12.91
CA ILE A 39 -2.96 -9.18 13.55
C ILE A 39 -3.71 -8.04 14.23
N GLY A 40 -4.68 -7.42 13.54
CA GLY A 40 -5.52 -6.35 14.09
C GLY A 40 -6.31 -6.80 15.32
N ALA A 41 -6.92 -7.99 15.26
CA ALA A 41 -7.64 -8.57 16.40
C ALA A 41 -6.73 -8.85 17.60
N ARG A 42 -5.48 -9.27 17.38
CA ARG A 42 -4.55 -9.64 18.45
C ARG A 42 -3.81 -8.45 19.06
N PHE A 43 -3.39 -7.50 18.22
CA PHE A 43 -2.46 -6.45 18.63
C PHE A 43 -3.00 -5.03 18.38
N GLY A 44 -4.09 -4.88 17.63
CA GLY A 44 -4.72 -3.59 17.38
C GLY A 44 -5.62 -3.11 18.54
N PRO A 45 -6.35 -2.00 18.32
CA PRO A 45 -6.22 -1.10 17.16
C PRO A 45 -4.85 -0.41 17.15
N PHE A 46 -4.38 -0.01 15.97
CA PHE A 46 -3.09 0.67 15.80
C PHE A 46 -3.31 2.17 15.62
N ASP A 47 -2.53 2.99 16.32
CA ASP A 47 -2.53 4.44 16.10
C ASP A 47 -1.98 4.81 14.73
N LEU A 48 -1.01 4.04 14.25
CA LEU A 48 -0.32 4.25 12.99
C LEU A 48 -0.03 2.93 12.29
N THR A 49 -0.34 2.86 11.00
CA THR A 49 0.12 1.79 10.11
C THR A 49 0.99 2.36 9.00
N LEU A 50 2.17 1.79 8.80
CA LEU A 50 3.05 2.07 7.67
C LEU A 50 2.94 0.91 6.68
N LEU A 51 2.32 1.15 5.52
CA LEU A 51 2.01 0.08 4.55
C LEU A 51 2.56 0.42 3.16
N PRO A 52 3.11 -0.58 2.44
CA PRO A 52 3.63 -0.38 1.09
C PRO A 52 2.48 -0.08 0.12
N ILE A 53 2.70 0.85 -0.80
CA ILE A 53 1.69 1.20 -1.82
C ILE A 53 2.25 1.20 -3.25
N GLY A 54 3.55 1.04 -3.42
CA GLY A 54 4.23 1.04 -4.72
C GLY A 54 4.86 -0.30 -5.04
N ALA A 55 5.50 -0.39 -6.20
CA ALA A 55 6.10 -1.61 -6.75
C ALA A 55 5.08 -2.74 -7.06
N TYR A 56 3.79 -2.42 -7.19
CA TYR A 56 2.75 -3.42 -7.46
C TYR A 56 2.58 -3.75 -8.95
N ASN A 57 2.14 -4.98 -9.22
CA ASN A 57 1.62 -5.45 -10.50
C ASN A 57 0.86 -6.76 -10.27
N ASP A 58 -0.10 -7.08 -11.14
CA ASP A 58 -0.88 -8.32 -11.03
C ASP A 58 0.00 -9.58 -11.04
N ALA A 59 1.10 -9.56 -11.81
CA ALA A 59 2.02 -10.69 -11.93
C ALA A 59 2.74 -11.05 -10.61
N TRP A 60 2.74 -10.16 -9.61
CA TRP A 60 3.39 -10.39 -8.31
C TRP A 60 2.59 -9.83 -7.12
N HIS A 61 1.27 -9.77 -7.25
CA HIS A 61 0.35 -9.31 -6.20
C HIS A 61 0.51 -10.05 -4.86
N ALA A 62 0.98 -11.30 -4.87
CA ALA A 62 1.23 -12.08 -3.67
C ALA A 62 2.37 -11.52 -2.78
N ILE A 63 3.23 -10.66 -3.34
CA ILE A 63 4.38 -10.09 -2.63
C ILE A 63 4.39 -8.55 -2.60
N HIS A 64 3.54 -7.87 -3.38
CA HIS A 64 3.32 -6.43 -3.29
C HIS A 64 1.84 -6.06 -3.37
N MET A 65 1.33 -5.39 -2.34
CA MET A 65 -0.02 -4.81 -2.33
C MET A 65 -0.14 -3.65 -3.31
N ASP A 66 -1.30 -3.57 -3.97
CA ASP A 66 -1.75 -2.33 -4.59
C ASP A 66 -2.28 -1.32 -3.54
N PRO A 67 -2.49 -0.03 -3.88
CA PRO A 67 -2.93 0.98 -2.93
C PRO A 67 -4.28 0.67 -2.27
N GLU A 68 -5.21 0.03 -2.99
CA GLU A 68 -6.52 -0.37 -2.48
C GLU A 68 -6.41 -1.54 -1.48
N GLU A 69 -5.49 -2.46 -1.73
CA GLU A 69 -5.14 -3.55 -0.83
C GLU A 69 -4.43 -3.06 0.42
N ALA A 70 -3.54 -2.07 0.31
CA ALA A 70 -2.96 -1.39 1.46
C ALA A 70 -4.03 -0.71 2.32
N MET A 71 -5.02 -0.06 1.70
CA MET A 71 -6.17 0.52 2.42
C MET A 71 -7.03 -0.54 3.10
N ARG A 72 -7.23 -1.70 2.46
CA ARG A 72 -7.92 -2.85 3.07
C ARG A 72 -7.15 -3.40 4.27
N ALA A 73 -5.85 -3.63 4.12
CA ALA A 73 -4.97 -4.08 5.20
C ALA A 73 -4.97 -3.09 6.38
N HIS A 74 -4.96 -1.78 6.10
CA HIS A 74 -5.10 -0.73 7.13
C HIS A 74 -6.40 -0.89 7.93
N GLY A 75 -7.53 -1.11 7.26
CA GLY A 75 -8.81 -1.37 7.90
C GLY A 75 -8.80 -2.67 8.73
N ASP A 76 -8.27 -3.76 8.16
CA ASP A 76 -8.19 -5.06 8.85
C ASP A 76 -7.29 -5.01 10.10
N LEU A 77 -6.25 -4.19 10.07
CA LEU A 77 -5.39 -3.91 11.22
C LEU A 77 -6.09 -3.07 12.30
N GLY A 78 -7.24 -2.45 12.00
CA GLY A 78 -7.85 -1.45 12.87
C GLY A 78 -6.98 -0.20 13.01
N GLY A 79 -6.35 0.23 11.91
CA GLY A 79 -5.48 1.40 11.88
C GLY A 79 -6.27 2.70 11.97
N ARG A 80 -5.75 3.67 12.73
CA ARG A 80 -6.30 5.04 12.83
C ARG A 80 -5.73 5.96 11.77
N VAL A 81 -4.41 5.93 11.58
CA VAL A 81 -3.69 6.75 10.60
C VAL A 81 -2.83 5.83 9.70
N LEU A 82 -2.89 6.05 8.39
CA LEU A 82 -2.05 5.36 7.40
C LEU A 82 -0.97 6.31 6.88
N VAL A 83 0.29 5.89 6.97
CA VAL A 83 1.41 6.55 6.27
C VAL A 83 1.92 5.62 5.17
N PRO A 84 1.84 6.01 3.89
CA PRO A 84 2.29 5.15 2.80
C PRO A 84 3.81 5.08 2.76
N ILE A 85 4.31 3.85 2.58
CA ILE A 85 5.73 3.57 2.34
C ILE A 85 5.90 2.87 0.98
N HIS A 86 7.14 2.53 0.63
CA HIS A 86 7.45 1.74 -0.57
C HIS A 86 7.06 2.42 -1.90
N TRP A 87 7.03 3.76 -1.90
CA TRP A 87 6.83 4.63 -3.06
C TRP A 87 7.69 5.89 -2.92
N ALA A 88 7.71 6.76 -3.92
CA ALA A 88 8.44 8.04 -3.95
C ALA A 88 9.98 7.98 -3.84
N THR A 89 10.59 6.82 -4.10
CA THR A 89 12.07 6.68 -4.08
C THR A 89 12.62 6.00 -5.32
N PHE A 90 12.12 4.80 -5.67
CA PHE A 90 12.59 4.01 -6.80
C PHE A 90 11.45 3.57 -7.70
N ASN A 91 11.70 3.50 -9.01
CA ASN A 91 10.75 2.92 -9.95
C ASN A 91 11.01 1.41 -10.10
N LEU A 92 10.23 0.60 -9.39
CA LEU A 92 10.37 -0.86 -9.34
C LEU A 92 9.18 -1.61 -9.97
N ALA A 93 8.28 -0.89 -10.64
CA ALA A 93 7.14 -1.47 -11.35
C ALA A 93 6.71 -0.57 -12.52
N PHE A 94 5.57 -0.87 -13.13
CA PHE A 94 5.10 -0.17 -14.34
C PHE A 94 4.11 0.98 -14.08
N HIS A 95 3.75 1.23 -12.82
CA HIS A 95 2.86 2.34 -12.47
C HIS A 95 3.59 3.69 -12.61
N ARG A 96 2.84 4.78 -12.86
CA ARG A 96 3.45 6.13 -12.89
C ARG A 96 3.93 6.52 -11.49
N TRP A 97 4.87 7.48 -11.40
CA TRP A 97 5.47 7.90 -10.14
C TRP A 97 4.44 8.30 -9.05
N ALA A 98 3.49 9.17 -9.40
CA ALA A 98 2.48 9.69 -8.47
C ALA A 98 1.22 8.80 -8.35
N GLU A 99 1.05 7.83 -9.25
CA GLU A 99 -0.16 7.00 -9.30
C GLU A 99 -0.45 6.23 -7.99
N PRO A 100 0.54 5.61 -7.30
CA PRO A 100 0.30 4.94 -6.02
C PRO A 100 -0.44 5.79 -5.00
N VAL A 101 0.05 7.01 -4.75
CA VAL A 101 -0.52 7.88 -3.71
C VAL A 101 -1.87 8.45 -4.15
N GLN A 102 -2.03 8.76 -5.44
CA GLN A 102 -3.31 9.21 -5.99
C GLN A 102 -4.40 8.13 -5.80
N ARG A 103 -4.07 6.87 -6.11
CA ARG A 103 -4.98 5.73 -5.90
C ARG A 103 -5.26 5.48 -4.42
N LEU A 104 -4.24 5.56 -3.55
CA LEU A 104 -4.42 5.45 -2.11
C LEU A 104 -5.38 6.49 -1.57
N LEU A 105 -5.19 7.76 -1.93
CA LEU A 105 -6.05 8.87 -1.46
C LEU A 105 -7.48 8.74 -1.98
N ALA A 106 -7.66 8.28 -3.23
CA ALA A 106 -8.97 7.94 -3.74
C ALA A 106 -9.63 6.80 -2.96
N ALA A 107 -8.86 5.78 -2.54
CA ALA A 107 -9.34 4.70 -1.69
C ALA A 107 -9.71 5.17 -0.28
N ALA A 108 -8.88 6.02 0.33
CA ALA A 108 -9.13 6.62 1.63
C ALA A 108 -10.41 7.48 1.64
N GLY A 109 -10.63 8.26 0.59
CA GLY A 109 -11.84 9.08 0.44
C GLY A 109 -13.14 8.27 0.46
N ARG A 110 -13.10 6.99 0.01
CA ARG A 110 -14.27 6.10 0.04
C ARG A 110 -14.56 5.51 1.42
N THR A 111 -13.55 5.42 2.28
CA THR A 111 -13.66 4.81 3.63
C THR A 111 -13.66 5.84 4.75
N GLY A 112 -13.31 7.10 4.46
CA GLY A 112 -13.08 8.13 5.47
C GLY A 112 -11.79 7.92 6.26
N ALA A 113 -10.90 7.04 5.80
CA ALA A 113 -9.64 6.74 6.49
C ALA A 113 -8.69 7.95 6.47
N GLN A 114 -7.97 8.14 7.58
CA GLN A 114 -7.01 9.22 7.70
C GLN A 114 -5.64 8.80 7.15
N VAL A 115 -5.19 9.51 6.11
CA VAL A 115 -3.88 9.28 5.46
C VAL A 115 -3.00 10.51 5.63
N VAL A 116 -1.74 10.30 6.00
CA VAL A 116 -0.71 11.35 6.02
C VAL A 116 0.38 10.99 5.04
N VAL A 117 0.75 11.95 4.18
CA VAL A 117 1.71 11.76 3.10
C VAL A 117 2.88 12.72 3.29
N PRO A 118 3.83 12.44 4.19
CA PRO A 118 4.99 13.30 4.40
C PRO A 118 5.93 13.27 3.19
N ARG A 119 6.66 14.37 2.96
CA ARG A 119 7.81 14.35 2.04
C ARG A 119 8.91 13.44 2.58
N PRO A 120 9.77 12.86 1.72
CA PRO A 120 10.96 12.16 2.19
C PRO A 120 11.78 13.04 3.15
N GLY A 121 12.00 12.57 4.37
CA GLY A 121 12.72 13.28 5.43
C GLY A 121 11.85 14.22 6.29
N GLU A 122 10.58 14.41 5.99
CA GLU A 122 9.66 15.21 6.79
C GLU A 122 9.21 14.44 8.06
N ARG A 123 9.20 15.15 9.19
CA ARG A 123 8.68 14.63 10.46
C ARG A 123 7.18 14.81 10.52
N ILE A 124 6.48 13.79 11.02
CA ILE A 124 5.06 13.87 11.37
C ILE A 124 4.88 13.74 12.89
N ASP A 125 3.85 14.40 13.41
CA ASP A 125 3.28 14.09 14.72
C ASP A 125 1.96 13.34 14.50
N VAL A 126 1.84 12.13 15.04
CA VAL A 126 0.63 11.30 14.86
C VAL A 126 -0.54 11.78 15.74
N LEU A 127 -0.23 12.58 16.76
CA LEU A 127 -1.22 13.17 17.67
C LEU A 127 -1.68 14.56 17.20
N ASP A 128 -0.88 15.22 16.35
CA ASP A 128 -1.19 16.50 15.73
C ASP A 128 -0.88 16.44 14.22
N LEU A 129 -1.83 15.89 13.48
CA LEU A 129 -1.59 15.47 12.10
C LEU A 129 -1.51 16.69 11.16
N PRO A 130 -0.52 16.74 10.27
CA PRO A 130 -0.39 17.85 9.34
C PRO A 130 -1.51 17.83 8.30
N ALA A 131 -1.76 18.99 7.68
CA ALA A 131 -2.63 19.07 6.51
C ALA A 131 -2.06 18.25 5.35
N LEU A 132 -2.93 17.65 4.55
CA LEU A 132 -2.54 16.97 3.33
C LEU A 132 -2.06 17.98 2.29
N VAL A 133 -0.80 17.86 1.86
CA VAL A 133 -0.18 18.71 0.84
C VAL A 133 0.21 17.86 -0.36
N ASP A 134 -0.28 18.19 -1.55
CA ASP A 134 0.12 17.55 -2.81
C ASP A 134 1.51 18.03 -3.25
N TRP A 135 2.54 17.44 -2.67
CA TRP A 135 3.92 17.68 -3.07
C TRP A 135 4.38 16.77 -4.22
N TRP A 136 3.63 15.70 -4.52
CA TRP A 136 4.06 14.66 -5.45
C TRP A 136 3.71 14.96 -6.90
N THR A 137 2.63 15.70 -7.17
CA THR A 137 2.24 16.06 -8.54
C THR A 137 3.34 16.90 -9.19
N ALA A 138 3.86 17.91 -8.50
CA ALA A 138 4.94 18.76 -9.01
C ALA A 138 6.25 17.99 -9.30
N VAL A 139 6.49 16.88 -8.60
CA VAL A 139 7.67 16.01 -8.79
C VAL A 139 7.43 14.97 -9.89
N GLY A 140 6.21 14.41 -9.96
CA GLY A 140 5.84 13.28 -10.80
C GLY A 140 5.17 13.63 -12.13
N SER A 141 4.91 14.91 -12.41
CA SER A 141 4.23 15.34 -13.63
C SER A 141 5.21 15.93 -14.66
N ALA A 142 5.67 15.09 -15.58
CA ALA A 142 5.44 15.45 -16.98
C ALA A 142 3.93 15.22 -17.23
N ALA A 143 3.25 16.24 -17.74
CA ALA A 143 1.82 16.21 -18.05
C ALA A 143 1.46 15.00 -18.92
N PRO A 144 0.19 14.53 -18.93
CA PRO A 144 -0.21 13.51 -19.88
C PRO A 144 -0.13 14.08 -21.30
N ASP A 145 0.87 13.67 -22.07
CA ASP A 145 0.78 13.75 -23.52
C ASP A 145 -0.43 12.92 -23.94
N SER A 146 -1.32 13.51 -24.74
CA SER A 146 -2.59 12.92 -25.18
C SER A 146 -2.43 11.74 -26.14
N HIS A 147 -1.24 11.14 -26.23
CA HIS A 147 -0.93 9.98 -27.06
C HIS A 147 0.05 9.04 -26.35
N ALA A 148 -0.36 7.77 -26.24
CA ALA A 148 0.39 6.60 -25.75
C ALA A 148 0.49 6.45 -24.21
N ASP A 149 0.33 5.28 -23.59
CA ASP A 149 -0.10 3.96 -24.06
C ASP A 149 -0.57 3.15 -22.84
N ALA A 150 -1.30 2.08 -23.12
CA ALA A 150 -1.98 1.17 -22.19
C ALA A 150 -1.22 0.82 -20.87
N GLY A 151 -1.63 1.43 -19.76
CA GLY A 151 -1.37 0.92 -18.40
C GLY A 151 -2.63 0.83 -17.53
N VAL A 152 -3.64 1.63 -17.86
CA VAL A 152 -4.94 1.67 -17.20
C VAL A 152 -5.88 0.69 -17.90
N GLY A 153 -5.84 -0.59 -17.53
CA GLY A 153 -6.81 -1.55 -18.07
C GLY A 153 -6.59 -3.01 -17.71
N SER A 154 -5.34 -3.45 -17.50
CA SER A 154 -5.07 -4.89 -17.29
C SER A 154 -5.50 -5.40 -15.91
N SER A 155 -5.28 -4.61 -14.85
CA SER A 155 -5.42 -5.10 -13.47
C SER A 155 -6.86 -5.21 -12.97
N VAL A 156 -7.76 -4.36 -13.45
CA VAL A 156 -9.19 -4.42 -13.10
C VAL A 156 -9.92 -5.48 -13.95
N LEU A 157 -9.57 -5.63 -15.23
CA LEU A 157 -10.22 -6.61 -16.10
C LEU A 157 -9.84 -8.05 -15.76
N ALA A 158 -8.56 -8.30 -15.45
CA ALA A 158 -8.07 -9.65 -15.13
C ALA A 158 -8.73 -10.21 -13.85
N ARG A 159 -8.89 -9.38 -12.80
CA ARG A 159 -9.54 -9.78 -11.53
C ARG A 159 -11.02 -10.15 -11.69
N THR A 160 -11.70 -9.60 -12.70
CA THR A 160 -13.10 -9.93 -13.00
C THR A 160 -13.22 -11.32 -13.66
N MET A 161 -12.26 -11.69 -14.52
CA MET A 161 -12.28 -12.98 -15.21
C MET A 161 -11.88 -14.16 -14.30
N THR A 162 -10.93 -13.97 -13.38
CA THR A 162 -10.53 -15.05 -12.45
C THR A 162 -11.63 -15.41 -11.45
N ARG A 163 -12.44 -14.43 -11.00
CA ARG A 163 -13.61 -14.69 -10.15
C ARG A 163 -14.75 -15.42 -10.89
N LEU A 164 -14.89 -15.21 -12.20
CA LEU A 164 -15.91 -15.89 -13.00
C LEU A 164 -15.55 -17.37 -13.22
N LEU A 165 -14.26 -17.68 -13.40
CA LEU A 165 -13.78 -19.04 -13.61
C LEU A 165 -13.80 -19.90 -12.33
N SER A 166 -13.71 -19.30 -11.14
CA SER A 166 -13.83 -20.02 -9.86
C SER A 166 -15.27 -20.36 -9.44
N LEU A 167 -16.27 -19.94 -10.21
CA LEU A 167 -17.70 -20.18 -9.93
C LEU A 167 -18.34 -21.24 -10.84
N LEU A 168 -17.57 -21.86 -11.74
CA LEU A 168 -18.06 -22.97 -12.57
C LEU A 168 -17.82 -24.31 -11.83
N PRO A 169 -18.85 -25.15 -11.66
CA PRO A 169 -18.65 -26.50 -11.11
C PRO A 169 -17.90 -27.36 -12.14
N GLY A 170 -16.93 -28.14 -11.65
CA GLY A 170 -16.19 -29.12 -12.46
C GLY A 170 -16.98 -30.39 -12.73
#